data_AF-A0A521BIF5-F1
#
_entry.id   AF-A0A521BIF5-F1
#
_cell.length_a   1.000
_cell.length_b   1.000
_cell.length_c   1.000
_cell.angle_alpha   90.00
_cell.angle_beta   90.00
_cell.angle_gamma   90.00
#
_symmetry.space_group_name_H-M   'P 1'
#
loop_
_entity.id
_entity.type
_entity.pdbx_description
1 polymer ?
#
loop_
_entity_poly.entity_id
_entity_poly.type
_entity_poly.pdbx_seq_one_letter_code
_entity_poly.pdbx_strand_id
1 'polypeptide(L)' 'MSTLSVRLPESLHKKIKELAEQEGVSMNQFITLAVSEKMSALLTVDYLKDRAEKASRQQFDEIMNQVPDVEPEDYDKL' A
#
# COMPACT_ATOMS: atom_id res chain seq x y z
N MET A 1 16.78 14.87 -8.64
CA MET A 1 16.70 14.07 -7.40
C MET A 1 17.50 14.79 -6.33
N SER A 2 17.03 14.79 -5.08
CA SER A 2 17.81 15.26 -3.94
C SER A 2 18.66 14.11 -3.39
N THR A 3 19.88 14.39 -2.95
CA THR A 3 20.77 13.38 -2.36
C THR A 3 20.56 13.33 -0.86
N LEU A 4 20.23 12.16 -0.33
CA LEU A 4 20.13 11.89 1.10
C LEU A 4 21.31 11.02 1.55
N SER A 5 22.07 11.48 2.55
CA SER A 5 23.16 10.70 3.15
C SER A 5 22.76 10.24 4.54
N VAL A 6 22.72 8.92 4.75
CA VAL A 6 22.31 8.30 6.01
C VAL A 6 23.39 7.29 6.44
N ARG A 7 23.69 7.25 7.74
CA ARG A 7 24.56 6.20 8.31
C ARG A 7 23.70 5.04 8.78
N LEU A 8 24.02 3.84 8.31
CA LEU A 8 23.34 2.61 8.68
C LEU A 8 24.29 1.72 9.51
N PRO A 9 23.77 0.91 10.44
CA PRO A 9 24.55 -0.16 11.06
C PRO A 9 25.11 -1.11 9.99
N GLU A 10 26.34 -1.61 10.19
CA GLU A 10 27.01 -2.51 9.24
C GLU A 10 26.18 -3.76 8.90
N SER A 11 25.52 -4.34 9.90
CA SER A 11 24.65 -5.50 9.71
C SER A 11 23.50 -5.22 8.74
N LEU A 12 22.89 -4.03 8.84
CA LEU A 12 21.81 -3.59 7.98
C LEU A 12 22.32 -3.30 6.56
N HIS A 13 23.44 -2.58 6.45
CA HIS A 13 24.08 -2.32 5.16
C HIS A 13 24.39 -3.61 4.40
N LYS A 14 25.00 -4.61 5.08
CA LYS A 14 25.29 -5.91 4.47
C LYS A 14 24.01 -6.60 3.99
N LYS A 15 22.95 -6.60 4.80
CA LYS A 15 21.69 -7.27 4.44
C LYS A 15 20.99 -6.60 3.26
N ILE A 16 20.97 -5.27 3.21
CA ILE A 16 20.40 -4.53 2.08
C ILE A 16 21.18 -4.86 0.80
N LYS A 17 22.52 -4.92 0.88
CA LYS A 17 23.35 -5.30 -0.27
C LYS A 17 22.99 -6.69 -0.80
N GLU A 18 22.92 -7.69 0.08
CA GLU A 18 22.51 -9.06 -0.30
C GLU A 18 21.14 -9.08 -0.99
N LEU A 19 20.14 -8.38 -0.43
CA LEU A 19 18.79 -8.33 -0.98
C LEU A 19 18.75 -7.63 -2.35
N ALA A 20 19.48 -6.52 -2.50
CA ALA A 20 19.56 -5.80 -3.77
C ALA A 20 20.21 -6.67 -4.86
N GLU A 21 21.25 -7.44 -4.52
CA GLU A 21 21.88 -8.41 -5.43
C GLU A 21 20.90 -9.53 -5.83
N GLN A 22 20.09 -10.05 -4.90
CA GLN A 22 19.07 -11.06 -5.20
C GLN A 22 17.97 -10.54 -6.14
N GLU A 23 17.56 -9.28 -5.96
CA GLU A 23 16.57 -8.59 -6.80
C GLU A 23 17.17 -8.09 -8.14
N GLY A 24 18.49 -8.15 -8.32
CA GLY A 24 19.17 -7.68 -9.53
C GLY A 24 19.17 -6.15 -9.70
N VAL A 25 19.06 -5.40 -8.61
CA VAL A 25 19.02 -3.92 -8.61
C VAL A 25 20.17 -3.31 -7.81
N SER A 26 20.44 -2.02 -8.01
CA SER A 26 21.40 -1.32 -7.15
C SER A 26 20.84 -1.13 -5.74
N MET A 27 21.73 -1.03 -4.74
CA MET A 27 21.35 -0.73 -3.37
C MET A 27 20.53 0.57 -3.25
N ASN A 28 20.87 1.61 -4.03
CA ASN A 28 20.13 2.87 -4.01
C ASN A 28 18.71 2.71 -4.55
N GLN A 29 18.52 1.91 -5.61
CA GLN A 29 17.19 1.60 -6.14
C GLN A 29 16.38 0.80 -5.12
N PHE A 30 16.98 -0.23 -4.52
CA PHE A 30 16.35 -1.03 -3.48
C PHE A 30 15.88 -0.15 -2.30
N ILE A 31 16.76 0.72 -1.78
CA ILE A 31 16.43 1.64 -0.69
C ILE A 31 15.31 2.60 -1.11
N THR A 32 15.36 3.12 -2.34
CA THR A 32 14.33 4.03 -2.84
C THR A 32 12.97 3.36 -2.90
N LEU A 33 12.90 2.12 -3.43
CA LEU A 33 11.68 1.33 -3.47
C LEU A 33 11.14 1.05 -2.07
N ALA A 34 11.99 0.56 -1.16
CA ALA A 34 11.59 0.26 0.22
C ALA A 34 11.05 1.51 0.96
N VAL A 35 11.66 2.68 0.75
CA VAL A 35 11.17 3.94 1.32
C VAL A 35 9.84 4.35 0.69
N SER A 36 9.70 4.24 -0.63
CA SER A 36 8.45 4.52 -1.34
C SER A 36 7.31 3.61 -0.88
N GLU A 37 7.57 2.32 -0.71
CA GLU A 37 6.60 1.34 -0.20
C GLU A 37 6.19 1.66 1.24
N LYS A 38 7.17 1.90 2.13
CA LYS A 38 6.87 2.26 3.53
C LYS A 38 6.05 3.55 3.60
N MET A 39 6.39 4.55 2.80
CA MET A 39 5.66 5.80 2.71
C MET A 39 4.23 5.57 2.21
N SER A 40 4.06 4.80 1.13
CA SER A 40 2.74 4.47 0.58
C SER A 40 1.86 3.77 1.61
N ALA A 41 2.41 2.80 2.35
CA ALA A 41 1.70 2.09 3.41
C ALA A 41 1.25 3.04 4.53
N LEU A 42 2.13 3.92 5.01
CA LEU A 42 1.80 4.88 6.07
C LEU A 42 0.72 5.88 5.62
N LEU A 43 0.90 6.49 4.44
CA LEU A 43 -0.06 7.46 3.90
C LEU A 43 -1.42 6.82 3.60
N THR A 44 -1.45 5.56 3.17
CA THR A 44 -2.70 4.84 2.91
C THR A 44 -3.49 4.61 4.20
N VAL A 45 -2.81 4.27 5.30
CA VAL A 45 -3.47 4.11 6.61
C VAL A 45 -4.13 5.42 7.05
N ASP A 46 -3.41 6.54 6.93
CA ASP A 46 -3.95 7.85 7.30
C ASP A 46 -5.13 8.24 6.40
N TYR A 47 -5.00 8.06 5.08
CA TYR A 47 -6.10 8.29 4.13
C TYR A 47 -7.36 7.50 4.47
N LEU A 48 -7.23 6.21 4.80
CA LEU A 48 -8.37 5.35 5.13
C LEU A 48 -9.04 5.78 6.44
N LYS A 49 -8.26 6.22 7.44
CA LYS A 49 -8.81 6.78 8.68
C LYS A 49 -9.61 8.05 8.43
N ASP A 50 -9.02 9.02 7.72
CA ASP A 50 -9.67 10.28 7.38
C ASP A 50 -10.95 10.07 6.55
N ARG A 51 -10.94 9.06 5.67
CA ARG A 51 -12.11 8.67 4.89
C ARG A 51 -13.17 8.00 5.76
N ALA A 52 -12.77 7.14 6.69
CA ALA A 52 -13.68 6.45 7.60
C ALA A 52 -14.40 7.41 8.56
N GLU A 53 -13.75 8.50 9.00
CA GLU A 53 -14.40 9.55 9.80
C GLU A 53 -15.58 10.22 9.09
N LYS A 54 -15.56 10.24 7.76
CA LYS A 54 -16.62 10.80 6.91
C LYS A 54 -17.64 9.76 6.49
N ALA A 55 -17.44 8.50 6.85
CA ALA A 55 -18.34 7.41 6.47
C ALA A 55 -19.59 7.41 7.36
N SER A 56 -20.74 7.16 6.75
CA SER A 56 -21.99 6.91 7.48
C SER A 56 -22.48 5.51 7.14
N ARG A 57 -22.64 4.68 8.17
CA ARG A 57 -23.19 3.34 8.00
C ARG A 57 -24.62 3.39 7.47
N GLN A 58 -25.42 4.34 7.95
CA GLN A 58 -26.79 4.54 7.49
C GLN A 58 -26.84 4.86 5.99
N GLN A 59 -26.03 5.82 5.52
CA GLN A 59 -26.00 6.17 4.09
C GLN A 59 -25.53 5.00 3.22
N PHE A 60 -24.59 4.21 3.72
CA PHE A 60 -24.16 2.98 3.06
C PHE A 60 -25.32 1.99 2.93
N ASP A 61 -26.03 1.70 4.02
CA ASP A 61 -27.16 0.75 4.01
C ASP A 61 -28.32 1.27 3.13
N GLU A 62 -28.60 2.58 3.13
CA GLU A 62 -29.59 3.23 2.25
C GLU A 62 -29.27 3.04 0.76
N ILE A 63 -28.00 3.13 0.38
CA ILE A 63 -27.57 2.88 -1.01
C ILE A 63 -27.65 1.40 -1.33
N MET A 64 -27.20 0.52 -0.42
CA MET A 64 -27.23 -0.93 -0.63
C MET A 64 -28.65 -1.47 -0.81
N ASN A 65 -29.64 -0.90 -0.11
CA ASN A 65 -31.05 -1.27 -0.27
C ASN A 65 -31.64 -0.92 -1.66
N GLN A 66 -30.95 -0.13 -2.47
CA GLN A 66 -31.36 0.15 -3.85
C GLN A 66 -30.93 -0.97 -4.81
N VAL A 67 -30.00 -1.83 -4.39
CA VAL A 67 -29.57 -2.99 -5.18
C VAL A 67 -30.68 -4.04 -5.13
N PRO A 68 -31.23 -4.48 -6.28
CA PRO A 68 -32.25 -5.53 -6.30
C PRO A 68 -31.70 -6.84 -5.75
N ASP A 69 -32.46 -7.49 -4.87
CA ASP A 69 -32.17 -8.83 -4.39
C ASP A 69 -32.64 -9.86 -5.44
N VAL A 70 -31.80 -10.06 -6.46
CA VAL A 70 -32.07 -10.97 -7.59
C VAL A 70 -30.84 -11.85 -7.85
N GLU A 71 -31.08 -13.02 -8.44
CA GLU A 71 -30.01 -13.91 -8.86
C GLU A 71 -29.07 -13.20 -9.85
N PRO A 72 -27.74 -13.36 -9.71
CA PRO A 72 -26.77 -12.85 -10.69
C PRO A 72 -27.02 -13.42 -12.09
N GLU A 73 -26.67 -12.64 -13.10
CA GLU A 73 -26.67 -13.10 -14.50
C GLU A 73 -25.72 -14.29 -14.70
N ASP A 74 -25.98 -15.15 -15.69
CA ASP A 74 -25.22 -16.40 -15.88
C ASP A 74 -23.71 -16.20 -16.06
N TYR A 75 -23.28 -15.07 -16.61
CA TYR A 75 -21.85 -14.75 -16.80
C TYR A 75 -21.17 -14.20 -15.54
N ASP A 76 -21.94 -13.83 -14.51
CA ASP A 76 -21.49 -13.25 -13.24
C ASP A 76 -21.67 -14.24 -12.06
N LYS A 77 -22.10 -15.47 -12.35
CA LYS A 77 -22.12 -16.58 -11.40
C LYS A 77 -20.70 -17.10 -11.19
N LEU A 78 -20.34 -17.34 -9.92
CA LEU A 78 -19.05 -17.92 -9.50
C LEU A 78 -18.89 -19.39 -9.88
#